data_AF-A0AAU2VPU4-F1
#
_entry.id   AF-A0AAU2VPU4-F1
#
_cell.length_a   1.000
_cell.length_b   1.000
_cell.length_c   1.000
_cell.angle_alpha   90.00
_cell.angle_beta   90.00
_cell.angle_gamma   90.00
#
_symmetry.space_group_name_H-M   'P 1'
#
loop_
_entity.id
_entity.type
_entity.pdbx_description
1 polymer ?
#
loop_
_entity_poly.entity_id
_entity_poly.type
_entity_poly.pdbx_seq_one_letter_code
_entity_poly.pdbx_strand_id
1 'polypeptide(L)'
;MSLSNGGSRLPVDVRPIWGKLGNGSRPHPLICHALDTAEVASQLFDLCLGPYLKNRLEAALEPLGDAREWAAMAGLHDLGKRSPTF
;
A
#
# COMPACT_ATOMS: atom_id res chain seq x y z
N MET A 1 -32.09 -28.88 -3.77
CA MET A 1 -31.06 -28.90 -2.71
C MET A 1 -30.15 -27.71 -2.95
N SER A 2 -30.46 -26.57 -2.32
CA SER A 2 -29.72 -25.30 -2.50
C SER A 2 -28.78 -25.13 -1.32
N LEU A 3 -27.47 -25.07 -1.57
CA LEU A 3 -26.48 -24.71 -0.56
C LEU A 3 -26.25 -23.20 -0.66
N SER A 4 -27.07 -22.43 0.06
CA SER A 4 -26.80 -21.03 0.34
C SER A 4 -25.62 -20.96 1.32
N ASN A 5 -24.39 -20.82 0.82
CA ASN A 5 -23.22 -20.58 1.66
C ASN A 5 -23.09 -19.07 1.95
N GLY A 6 -24.09 -18.53 2.66
CA GLY A 6 -24.11 -17.15 3.15
C GLY A 6 -23.30 -16.98 4.43
N GLY A 7 -22.05 -17.45 4.44
CA GLY A 7 -21.15 -17.23 5.58
C GLY A 7 -20.73 -15.77 5.61
N SER A 8 -21.29 -14.98 6.53
CA SER A 8 -20.83 -13.62 6.80
C SER A 8 -19.35 -13.67 7.19
N ARG A 9 -18.45 -13.24 6.30
CA ARG A 9 -17.05 -13.04 6.68
C ARG A 9 -17.01 -11.98 7.77
N LEU A 10 -16.55 -12.36 8.94
CA LEU A 10 -16.26 -11.40 10.00
C LEU A 10 -15.26 -10.36 9.46
N PRO A 11 -15.37 -9.08 9.83
CA PRO A 11 -14.40 -8.07 9.45
C PRO A 11 -12.99 -8.53 9.82
N VAL A 12 -12.07 -8.54 8.86
CA VAL A 12 -10.67 -8.89 9.12
C VAL A 12 -10.01 -7.67 9.76
N ASP A 13 -9.57 -7.81 11.01
CA ASP A 13 -8.70 -6.80 11.62
C ASP A 13 -7.31 -6.88 10.99
N VAL A 14 -6.92 -5.82 10.28
CA VAL A 14 -5.63 -5.71 9.58
C VAL A 14 -4.52 -5.13 10.45
N ARG A 15 -4.85 -4.64 11.65
CA ARG A 15 -3.90 -3.98 12.57
C ARG A 15 -2.95 -4.92 13.33
N PRO A 16 -3.25 -6.21 13.58
CA PRO A 16 -2.32 -7.11 14.28
C PRO A 16 -1.06 -7.46 13.48
N ILE A 17 -1.09 -7.33 12.15
CA ILE A 17 0.08 -7.60 11.31
C ILE A 17 1.05 -6.43 11.48
N TRP A 18 2.29 -6.69 11.84
CA TRP A 18 3.29 -5.66 12.10
C TRP A 18 4.04 -5.28 10.81
N GLY A 19 4.26 -3.97 10.61
CA GLY A 19 5.14 -3.42 9.58
C GLY A 19 6.53 -3.08 10.13
N LYS A 20 6.59 -2.66 11.40
CA LYS A 20 7.83 -2.41 12.15
C LYS A 20 7.65 -2.82 13.61
N LEU A 21 8.61 -3.55 14.17
CA LEU A 21 8.57 -3.96 15.57
C LEU A 21 9.16 -2.90 16.52
N GLY A 22 10.17 -2.13 16.08
CA GLY A 22 10.82 -1.08 16.87
C GLY A 22 11.43 -1.59 18.19
N ASN A 23 11.88 -0.66 19.04
CA ASN A 23 12.35 -0.97 20.41
C ASN A 23 11.29 -0.68 21.49
N GLY A 24 10.06 -0.33 21.08
CA GLY A 24 8.97 0.03 21.97
C GLY A 24 8.05 -1.16 22.30
N SER A 25 7.04 -0.92 23.15
CA SER A 25 6.07 -1.95 23.56
C SER A 25 4.94 -2.21 22.55
N ARG A 26 4.84 -1.41 21.49
CA ARG A 26 3.78 -1.52 20.47
C ARG A 26 4.39 -1.52 19.06
N PRO A 27 4.15 -2.58 18.26
CA PRO A 27 4.56 -2.58 16.86
C PRO A 27 3.74 -1.56 16.05
N HIS A 28 4.36 -1.02 15.00
CA HIS A 28 3.67 -0.23 13.99
C HIS A 28 2.93 -1.18 13.05
N PRO A 29 1.58 -1.09 12.90
CA PRO A 29 0.84 -1.97 12.02
C PRO A 29 1.29 -1.89 10.56
N LEU A 30 1.26 -3.01 9.86
CA LEU A 30 1.62 -3.12 8.44
C LEU A 30 0.73 -2.23 7.57
N ILE A 31 -0.58 -2.17 7.87
CA ILE A 31 -1.50 -1.28 7.15
C ILE A 31 -1.11 0.19 7.31
N CYS A 32 -0.68 0.60 8.50
CA CYS A 32 -0.22 1.96 8.74
C CYS A 32 1.07 2.22 7.95
N HIS A 33 2.04 1.30 8.02
CA HIS A 33 3.28 1.41 7.27
C HIS A 33 3.07 1.51 5.74
N ALA A 34 2.12 0.72 5.22
CA ALA A 34 1.76 0.74 3.80
C ALA A 34 1.15 2.09 3.40
N LEU A 35 0.21 2.62 4.21
CA LEU A 35 -0.40 3.94 3.98
C LEU A 35 0.62 5.07 4.08
N ASP A 36 1.51 5.04 5.08
CA ASP A 36 2.59 6.02 5.24
C ASP A 36 3.49 6.03 3.99
N THR A 37 3.83 4.86 3.45
CA THR A 37 4.69 4.74 2.27
C THR A 37 3.98 5.17 1.00
N ALA A 38 2.71 4.82 0.84
CA ALA A 38 1.88 5.25 -0.29
C ALA A 38 1.76 6.78 -0.32
N GLU A 39 1.47 7.39 0.83
CA GLU A 39 1.32 8.85 0.96
C GLU A 39 2.63 9.58 0.67
N VAL A 40 3.75 9.10 1.23
CA VAL A 40 5.08 9.66 0.93
C VAL A 40 5.39 9.54 -0.56
N ALA A 41 5.15 8.38 -1.18
CA ALA A 41 5.42 8.19 -2.61
C ALA A 41 4.58 9.12 -3.50
N SER A 42 3.30 9.30 -3.19
CA SER A 42 2.44 10.26 -3.89
C SER A 42 2.91 11.71 -3.74
N GLN A 43 3.43 12.10 -2.56
CA GLN A 43 4.00 13.44 -2.37
C GLN A 43 5.34 13.61 -3.12
N LEU A 44 6.21 12.59 -3.09
CA LEU A 44 7.48 12.62 -3.82
C LEU A 44 7.28 12.74 -5.34
N PHE A 45 6.17 12.21 -5.87
CA PHE A 45 5.82 12.37 -7.28
C PHE A 45 5.75 13.85 -7.70
N ASP A 46 5.20 14.70 -6.85
CA ASP A 46 5.05 16.14 -7.12
C ASP A 46 6.25 16.97 -6.66
N LEU A 47 6.85 16.59 -5.53
CA LEU A 47 7.89 17.39 -4.87
C LEU A 47 9.31 17.08 -5.34
N CYS A 48 9.56 15.87 -5.86
CA CYS A 48 10.92 15.40 -6.13
C CYS A 48 11.18 14.97 -7.57
N LEU A 49 10.15 14.68 -8.37
CA LEU A 49 10.35 14.34 -9.78
C LEU A 49 10.55 15.60 -10.61
N GLY A 50 11.69 15.67 -11.30
CA GLY A 50 11.93 16.71 -12.29
C GLY A 50 10.94 16.60 -13.47
N PRO A 51 10.69 17.71 -14.20
CA PRO A 51 9.66 17.76 -15.25
C PRO A 51 9.80 16.67 -16.31
N TYR A 52 11.04 16.35 -16.68
CA TYR A 52 11.32 15.29 -17.65
C TYR A 52 10.79 13.92 -17.21
N LEU A 53 11.10 13.51 -15.98
CA LEU A 53 10.70 12.20 -15.47
C LEU A 53 9.20 12.14 -15.18
N LYS A 54 8.65 13.23 -14.62
CA LYS A 54 7.21 13.35 -14.37
C LYS A 54 6.40 13.19 -15.66
N ASN A 55 6.74 13.95 -16.72
CA ASN A 55 6.07 13.85 -18.01
C ASN A 55 6.20 12.46 -18.64
N ARG A 56 7.34 11.79 -18.47
CA ARG A 56 7.52 10.41 -18.98
C ARG A 56 6.64 9.40 -18.24
N LEU A 57 6.49 9.54 -16.93
CA LEU A 57 5.63 8.65 -16.14
C LEU A 57 4.15 8.91 -16.45
N GLU A 58 3.73 10.17 -16.51
CA GLU A 58 2.37 10.56 -16.90
C GLU A 58 2.01 10.01 -18.29
N ALA A 59 2.88 10.19 -19.29
CA ALA A 59 2.63 9.66 -20.62
C ALA A 59 2.60 8.13 -20.67
N ALA A 60 3.44 7.44 -19.89
CA ALA A 60 3.49 5.98 -19.87
C ALA A 60 2.30 5.34 -19.14
N LEU A 61 1.74 6.04 -18.15
CA LEU A 61 0.66 5.54 -17.30
C LEU A 61 -0.71 6.08 -17.68
N GLU A 62 -0.81 7.01 -18.63
CA GLU A 62 -2.07 7.59 -19.11
C GLU A 62 -3.17 6.54 -19.40
N PRO A 63 -2.89 5.39 -20.08
CA PRO A 63 -3.92 4.38 -20.32
C PRO A 63 -4.43 3.67 -19.05
N LEU A 64 -3.68 3.80 -17.96
CA LEU A 64 -3.94 3.19 -16.66
C LEU A 64 -4.48 4.21 -15.63
N GLY A 65 -4.53 5.50 -15.96
CA GLY A 65 -5.04 6.56 -15.09
C GLY A 65 -3.95 7.49 -14.54
N ASP A 66 -4.16 7.99 -13.32
CA ASP A 66 -3.30 9.00 -12.69
C ASP A 66 -1.94 8.38 -12.26
N ALA A 67 -0.85 8.86 -12.86
CA ALA A 67 0.51 8.42 -12.54
C ALA A 67 0.90 8.61 -11.06
N ARG A 68 0.32 9.61 -10.37
CA ARG A 68 0.53 9.85 -8.93
C ARG A 68 -0.15 8.77 -8.08
N GLU A 69 -1.33 8.29 -8.48
CA GLU A 69 -1.99 7.16 -7.82
C GLU A 69 -1.20 5.86 -8.04
N TRP A 70 -0.63 5.69 -9.23
CA TRP A 70 0.28 4.57 -9.50
C TRP A 70 1.57 4.63 -8.68
N ALA A 71 2.11 5.82 -8.40
CA ALA A 71 3.24 5.96 -7.48
C ALA A 71 2.91 5.48 -6.05
N ALA A 72 1.64 5.62 -5.62
CA ALA A 72 1.16 5.15 -4.31
C ALA A 72 1.27 3.62 -4.15
N MET A 73 1.39 2.86 -5.25
CA MET A 73 1.63 1.41 -5.23
C MET A 73 2.92 1.01 -4.49
N ALA A 74 3.84 1.96 -4.25
CA ALA A 74 4.96 1.79 -3.34
C ALA A 74 4.53 1.30 -1.94
N GLY A 75 3.30 1.63 -1.50
CA GLY A 75 2.73 1.11 -0.25
C GLY A 75 2.63 -0.41 -0.19
N LEU A 76 2.60 -1.10 -1.33
CA LEU A 76 2.53 -2.56 -1.40
C LEU A 76 3.91 -3.25 -1.34
N HIS A 77 5.02 -2.51 -1.26
CA HIS A 77 6.37 -3.09 -1.26
C HIS A 77 6.58 -4.14 -0.15
N ASP A 78 5.92 -3.95 0.98
CA ASP A 78 6.03 -4.79 2.18
C ASP A 78 4.86 -5.77 2.34
N LEU A 79 4.03 -5.97 1.30
CA LEU A 79 2.89 -6.91 1.35
C LEU A 79 3.32 -8.34 1.76
N GLY A 80 4.56 -8.72 1.44
CA GLY A 80 5.16 -10.00 1.83
C GLY A 80 5.26 -10.21 3.35
N LYS A 81 5.23 -9.16 4.17
CA LYS A 81 5.17 -9.27 5.64
C LYS A 81 3.88 -9.87 6.15
N ARG A 82 2.84 -9.93 5.31
CA ARG A 82 1.66 -10.74 5.57
C ARG A 82 1.91 -12.19 5.14
N SER A 83 2.93 -12.82 5.72
CA SER A 83 3.24 -14.23 5.53
C SER A 83 3.78 -14.85 6.82
N PRO A 84 3.63 -16.17 7.03
CA PRO A 84 4.13 -16.83 8.25
C PRO A 84 5.65 -16.78 8.42
N THR A 85 6.39 -16.49 7.35
CA THR A 85 7.86 -16.42 7.35
C THR A 85 8.38 -15.11 7.93
N PHE A 86 7.54 -14.07 7.98
CA PHE A 86 7.85 -12.77 8.56
C PHE A 86 7.32 -12.65 9.99
#